data_AF-A0A389LXX5-F1
#
_entry.id   AF-A0A389LXX5-F1
#
_cell.length_a   1.000
_cell.length_b   1.000
_cell.length_c   1.000
_cell.angle_alpha   90.00
_cell.angle_beta   90.00
_cell.angle_gamma   90.00
#
_symmetry.space_group_name_H-M   'P 1'
#
loop_
_entity.id
_entity.type
_entity.pdbx_description
1 polymer ?
#
loop_
_entity_poly.entity_id
_entity_poly.type
_entity_poly.pdbx_seq_one_letter_code
_entity_poly.pdbx_strand_id
1 'polypeptide(L)'
;MSKNEVSFEYDDDESVSFIQNYLPQELKAVFSDDEVNYIVDLIYEYYDGKGYLDELDDDKEILIDEQELVSFVVKQAQKDKVGRFEPEAIKFVVEAELAYGDSIDLFD
;
A
#
# COMPACT_ATOMS: atom_id res chain seq x y z
N MET A 1 -24.51 3.36 -25.02
CA MET A 1 -23.54 2.40 -24.48
C MET A 1 -23.27 2.87 -23.07
N SER A 2 -23.60 2.06 -22.07
CA SER A 2 -23.37 2.40 -20.67
C SER A 2 -21.88 2.58 -20.46
N LYS A 3 -21.42 3.81 -20.25
CA LYS A 3 -20.17 4.03 -19.55
C LYS A 3 -20.45 3.56 -18.13
N ASN A 4 -20.02 2.35 -17.82
CA ASN A 4 -19.79 1.97 -16.44
C ASN A 4 -18.65 2.89 -16.00
N GLU A 5 -18.99 4.06 -15.48
CA GLU A 5 -18.06 4.87 -14.70
C GLU A 5 -17.84 4.06 -13.42
N VAL A 6 -16.95 3.07 -13.52
CA VAL A 6 -16.28 2.54 -12.34
C VAL A 6 -15.43 3.71 -11.89
N SER A 7 -15.96 4.50 -10.97
CA SER A 7 -15.11 5.27 -10.09
C SER A 7 -14.21 4.21 -9.47
N PHE A 8 -12.94 4.14 -9.87
CA PHE A 8 -11.95 3.30 -9.21
C PHE A 8 -11.69 3.94 -7.85
N GLU A 9 -12.71 3.91 -7.00
CA GLU A 9 -12.60 4.25 -5.60
C GLU A 9 -11.73 3.15 -5.01
N TYR A 10 -10.66 3.55 -4.35
CA TYR A 10 -9.85 2.63 -3.59
C TYR A 10 -10.75 1.89 -2.59
N ASP A 11 -10.78 0.57 -2.70
CA ASP A 11 -11.52 -0.31 -1.81
C ASP A 11 -10.52 -0.99 -0.86
N ASP A 12 -10.55 -0.59 0.41
CA ASP A 12 -9.67 -1.09 1.47
C ASP A 12 -9.79 -2.63 1.64
N ASP A 13 -11.01 -3.17 1.53
CA ASP A 13 -11.25 -4.62 1.68
C ASP A 13 -10.64 -5.39 0.49
N GLU A 14 -10.72 -4.84 -0.73
CA GLU A 14 -10.07 -5.41 -1.91
C GLU A 14 -8.54 -5.27 -1.85
N SER A 15 -7.99 -4.15 -1.39
CA SER A 15 -6.53 -4.00 -1.20
C SER A 15 -5.99 -5.06 -0.24
N VAL A 16 -6.58 -5.18 0.95
CA VAL A 16 -6.13 -6.15 1.96
C VAL A 16 -6.19 -7.57 1.39
N SER A 17 -7.29 -7.89 0.70
CA SER A 17 -7.47 -9.18 0.04
C SER A 17 -6.41 -9.40 -1.04
N PHE A 18 -6.10 -8.39 -1.85
CA PHE A 18 -5.10 -8.46 -2.90
C PHE A 18 -3.70 -8.68 -2.33
N ILE A 19 -3.32 -7.89 -1.32
CA ILE A 19 -2.05 -8.02 -0.59
C ILE A 19 -1.94 -9.42 0.01
N GLN A 20 -2.94 -9.86 0.76
CA GLN A 20 -2.96 -11.21 1.34
C GLN A 20 -2.84 -12.28 0.28
N ASN A 21 -3.37 -12.08 -0.94
CA ASN A 21 -3.19 -13.02 -2.04
C ASN A 21 -1.78 -13.00 -2.63
N TYR A 22 -1.18 -11.81 -2.73
CA TYR A 22 0.16 -11.56 -3.28
C TYR A 22 1.29 -12.10 -2.37
N LEU A 23 1.11 -12.02 -1.05
CA LEU A 23 2.11 -12.47 -0.09
C LEU A 23 2.42 -13.98 -0.23
N PRO A 24 3.67 -14.42 -0.01
CA PRO A 24 3.97 -15.84 0.08
C PRO A 24 3.27 -16.46 1.29
N GLN A 25 2.94 -17.76 1.20
CA GLN A 25 2.16 -18.48 2.21
C GLN A 25 2.73 -18.35 3.65
N GLU A 26 4.06 -18.28 3.77
CA GLU A 26 4.73 -18.08 5.06
C GLU A 26 4.43 -16.71 5.67
N LEU A 27 4.31 -15.65 4.86
CA LEU A 27 4.00 -14.30 5.33
C LEU A 27 2.50 -14.08 5.55
N LYS A 28 1.63 -14.76 4.80
CA LYS A 28 0.17 -14.73 5.06
C LYS A 28 -0.19 -15.21 6.46
N ALA A 29 0.58 -16.15 6.99
CA ALA A 29 0.40 -16.65 8.36
C ALA A 29 1.00 -15.71 9.42
N VAL A 30 1.84 -14.76 8.99
CA VAL A 30 2.50 -13.77 9.85
C VAL A 30 1.69 -12.49 9.94
N PHE A 31 1.18 -12.00 8.82
CA PHE A 31 0.36 -10.78 8.77
C PHE A 31 -1.12 -11.10 8.88
N SER A 32 -1.75 -10.53 9.89
CA SER A 32 -3.21 -10.52 10.04
C SER A 32 -3.82 -9.42 9.18
N ASP A 33 -5.12 -9.51 8.88
CA ASP A 33 -5.83 -8.48 8.10
C ASP A 33 -5.74 -7.10 8.78
N ASP A 34 -5.80 -7.04 10.12
CA ASP A 34 -5.59 -5.79 10.87
C ASP A 34 -4.17 -5.21 10.69
N GLU A 35 -3.15 -6.08 10.60
CA GLU A 35 -1.76 -5.64 10.42
C GLU A 35 -1.50 -5.18 8.99
N VAL A 36 -2.12 -5.85 8.00
CA VAL A 36 -2.09 -5.41 6.61
C VAL A 36 -2.76 -4.06 6.46
N ASN A 37 -3.98 -3.89 7.00
CA ASN A 37 -4.69 -2.61 7.02
C ASN A 37 -3.83 -1.50 7.63
N TYR A 38 -3.20 -1.76 8.78
CA TYR A 38 -2.31 -0.78 9.40
C TYR A 38 -1.13 -0.40 8.51
N ILE A 39 -0.51 -1.36 7.81
CA ILE A 39 0.60 -1.07 6.90
C ILE A 39 0.11 -0.25 5.70
N VAL A 40 -1.04 -0.61 5.14
CA VAL A 40 -1.71 0.12 4.06
C VAL A 40 -1.97 1.57 4.46
N ASP A 41 -2.55 1.81 5.65
CA ASP A 41 -2.77 3.16 6.18
C ASP A 41 -1.46 3.97 6.20
N LEU A 42 -0.36 3.37 6.65
CA LEU A 42 0.95 4.03 6.68
C LEU A 42 1.52 4.31 5.28
N ILE A 43 1.20 3.46 4.31
CA ILE A 43 1.57 3.67 2.90
C ILE A 43 0.84 4.91 2.37
N TYR A 44 -0.46 5.03 2.65
CA TYR A 44 -1.24 6.23 2.31
C TYR A 44 -0.73 7.49 3.01
N GLU A 45 -0.43 7.42 4.31
CA GLU A 45 0.17 8.54 5.05
C GLU A 45 1.50 8.98 4.42
N TYR A 46 2.29 8.03 3.91
CA TYR A 46 3.52 8.35 3.20
C TYR A 46 3.25 9.03 1.86
N TYR A 47 2.26 8.56 1.08
CA TYR A 47 1.87 9.17 -0.19
C TYR A 47 1.37 10.61 0.00
N ASP A 48 0.49 10.82 0.97
CA ASP A 48 -0.01 12.15 1.36
C ASP A 48 1.13 13.06 1.81
N GLY A 49 1.99 12.57 2.71
CA GLY A 49 3.14 13.34 3.20
C GLY A 49 4.17 13.70 2.12
N LYS A 50 4.21 12.95 1.02
CA LYS A 50 5.04 13.23 -0.17
C LYS A 50 4.35 14.10 -1.21
N GLY A 51 3.04 14.35 -1.07
CA GLY A 51 2.23 15.01 -2.08
C GLY A 51 2.12 14.17 -3.36
N TYR A 52 2.07 12.84 -3.23
CA TYR A 52 1.77 11.94 -4.35
C TYR A 52 0.26 11.90 -4.65
N LEU A 53 -0.57 12.17 -3.63
CA LEU A 53 -2.03 12.28 -3.79
C LEU A 53 -2.49 13.73 -4.03
N ASP A 54 -1.58 14.71 -3.90
CA ASP A 54 -1.85 16.12 -4.17
C ASP A 54 -1.94 16.34 -5.68
N GLU A 55 -2.96 17.10 -6.12
CA GLU A 55 -3.27 17.49 -7.51
C GLU A 55 -2.41 16.74 -8.53
N LEU A 56 -2.85 15.53 -8.88
CA LEU A 56 -2.29 14.72 -9.96
C LEU A 56 -2.36 15.56 -11.25
N ASP A 57 -1.34 16.38 -11.48
CA ASP A 57 -1.06 16.95 -12.79
C ASP A 57 -0.87 15.73 -13.70
N ASP A 58 -1.74 15.57 -14.70
CA ASP A 58 -1.84 14.43 -15.64
C ASP A 58 -0.49 14.04 -16.33
N ASP A 59 0.59 14.80 -16.13
CA ASP A 59 1.92 14.59 -16.71
C ASP A 59 3.00 14.17 -15.68
N LYS A 60 2.65 13.92 -14.41
CA LYS A 60 3.63 13.71 -13.34
C LYS A 60 3.77 12.22 -12.97
N GLU A 61 4.79 11.57 -13.53
CA GLU A 61 5.18 10.20 -13.15
C GLU A 61 5.56 10.13 -11.66
N ILE A 62 4.78 9.39 -10.87
CA ILE A 62 5.03 9.20 -9.45
C ILE A 62 6.02 8.05 -9.26
N LEU A 63 7.26 8.40 -8.93
CA LEU A 63 8.30 7.42 -8.58
C LEU A 63 8.33 7.22 -7.05
N ILE A 64 7.80 6.08 -6.60
CA ILE A 64 7.75 5.71 -5.19
C ILE A 64 9.06 5.00 -4.82
N ASP A 65 9.75 5.52 -3.80
CA ASP A 65 10.93 4.84 -3.23
C ASP A 65 10.48 3.76 -2.24
N GLU A 66 10.45 2.51 -2.72
CA GLU A 66 10.09 1.33 -1.91
C GLU A 66 10.96 1.18 -0.66
N GLN A 67 12.26 1.47 -0.74
CA GLN A 67 13.16 1.31 0.40
C GLN A 67 12.88 2.34 1.49
N GLU A 68 12.61 3.58 1.09
CA GLU A 68 12.20 4.63 2.01
C GLU A 68 10.85 4.31 2.64
N LEU A 69 9.88 3.85 1.85
CA LEU A 69 8.54 3.47 2.31
C LEU A 69 8.61 2.31 3.31
N VAL A 70 9.32 1.23 3.01
CA VAL A 70 9.55 0.12 3.96
C VAL A 70 10.18 0.64 5.25
N SER A 71 11.19 1.50 5.15
CA SER A 71 11.85 2.08 6.31
C SER A 71 10.92 2.98 7.14
N PHE A 72 10.01 3.69 6.49
CA PHE A 72 8.98 4.51 7.13
C PHE A 72 8.00 3.65 7.92
N VAL A 73 7.43 2.63 7.28
CA VAL A 73 6.49 1.68 7.91
C VAL A 73 7.14 0.99 9.11
N VAL A 74 8.36 0.46 8.96
CA VAL A 74 9.08 -0.20 10.07
C VAL A 74 9.27 0.75 11.25
N LYS A 75 9.68 2.00 11.00
CA LYS A 75 9.89 2.99 12.06
C LYS A 75 8.60 3.36 12.77
N GLN A 76 7.51 3.53 12.02
CA GLN A 76 6.22 3.93 12.56
C GLN A 76 5.57 2.78 13.36
N ALA A 77 5.62 1.56 12.83
CA ALA A 77 5.23 0.33 13.55
C ALA A 77 6.00 0.17 14.89
N GLN A 78 7.32 0.40 14.89
CA GLN A 78 8.13 0.35 16.12
C GLN A 78 7.74 1.45 17.13
N LYS A 79 7.43 2.64 16.65
CA LYS A 79 7.03 3.80 17.46
C LYS A 79 5.67 3.57 18.10
N ASP A 80 4.72 3.04 17.34
CA ASP A 80 3.35 2.75 17.79
C ASP A 80 3.27 1.42 18.56
N LYS A 81 4.37 0.64 18.54
CA LYS A 81 4.47 -0.70 19.13
C LYS A 81 3.47 -1.67 18.51
N VAL A 82 3.17 -1.47 17.22
CA VAL A 82 2.30 -2.32 16.41
C VAL A 82 3.17 -3.36 15.73
N GLY A 83 2.96 -4.63 16.08
CA GLY A 83 3.66 -5.77 15.50
C GLY A 83 5.19 -5.74 15.66
N ARG A 84 5.83 -6.79 15.17
CA ARG A 84 7.27 -6.82 14.89
C ARG A 84 7.43 -7.29 13.47
N PHE A 85 7.47 -6.34 12.57
CA PHE A 85 7.55 -6.61 11.15
C PHE A 85 9.01 -6.58 10.71
N GLU A 86 9.43 -7.62 10.00
CA GLU A 86 10.73 -7.63 9.34
C GLU A 86 10.67 -6.71 8.11
N PRO A 87 11.72 -5.91 7.82
CA PRO A 87 11.74 -5.02 6.66
C PRO A 87 11.49 -5.76 5.35
N GLU A 88 12.02 -6.97 5.23
CA GLU A 88 11.82 -7.82 4.05
C GLU A 88 10.35 -8.25 3.92
N ALA A 89 9.69 -8.54 5.04
CA ALA A 89 8.28 -8.89 5.05
C ALA A 89 7.38 -7.69 4.67
N ILE A 90 7.71 -6.49 5.17
CA ILE A 90 7.03 -5.25 4.79
C ILE A 90 7.25 -4.95 3.31
N LYS A 91 8.45 -5.22 2.77
CA LYS A 91 8.74 -5.02 1.35
C LYS A 91 7.71 -5.75 0.47
N PHE A 92 7.39 -6.99 0.80
CA PHE A 92 6.36 -7.75 0.06
C PHE A 92 4.97 -7.11 0.15
N VAL A 93 4.59 -6.54 1.31
CA VAL A 93 3.31 -5.83 1.47
C VAL A 93 3.29 -4.56 0.64
N VAL A 94 4.36 -3.76 0.69
CA VAL A 94 4.52 -2.53 -0.10
C VAL A 94 4.46 -2.83 -1.59
N GLU A 95 5.19 -3.84 -2.07
CA GLU A 95 5.16 -4.25 -3.47
C GLU A 95 3.76 -4.70 -3.90
N ALA A 96 3.03 -5.39 -3.03
CA ALA A 96 1.65 -5.80 -3.30
C ALA A 96 0.70 -4.61 -3.39
N GLU A 97 0.81 -3.65 -2.47
CA GLU A 97 -0.04 -2.46 -2.47
C GLU A 97 0.24 -1.57 -3.68
N LEU A 98 1.52 -1.40 -4.05
CA LEU A 98 1.90 -0.69 -5.28
C LEU A 98 1.31 -1.36 -6.52
N ALA A 99 1.36 -2.69 -6.60
CA ALA A 99 0.79 -3.44 -7.70
C ALA A 99 -0.75 -3.34 -7.74
N TYR A 100 -1.41 -3.25 -6.59
CA TYR A 100 -2.85 -3.01 -6.51
C TYR A 100 -3.20 -1.60 -6.98
N GLY A 101 -2.49 -0.58 -6.48
CA GLY A 101 -2.65 0.81 -6.92
C GLY A 101 -2.46 0.97 -8.43
N ASP A 102 -1.44 0.34 -9.00
CA ASP A 102 -1.21 0.30 -10.46
C ASP A 102 -2.38 -0.39 -11.20
N SER A 103 -2.95 -1.45 -10.63
CA SER A 103 -4.06 -2.19 -11.27
C SER A 103 -5.37 -1.44 -11.35
N ILE A 104 -5.55 -0.42 -10.49
CA ILE A 104 -6.73 0.45 -10.45
C ILE A 104 -6.45 1.86 -10.99
N ASP A 105 -5.28 2.06 -11.61
CA ASP A 105 -4.83 3.35 -12.13
C ASP A 105 -4.85 4.46 -11.05
N LEU A 106 -4.43 4.14 -9.81
CA LEU A 106 -4.49 5.05 -8.65
C LEU A 106 -3.64 6.33 -8.85
N PHE A 107 -2.60 6.23 -9.69
CA PHE A 107 -1.61 7.29 -9.93
C PHE A 107 -1.59 7.76 -11.40
N ASP A 108 -2.50 7.29 -12.26
CA ASP A 108 -2.57 7.62 -13.70
C ASP A 108 -3.71 8.61 -14.00
#